data_AF-A0A969X3K1-F1
#
_entry.id   AF-A0A969X3K1-F1
#
_cell.length_a   1.000
_cell.length_b   1.000
_cell.length_c   1.000
_cell.angle_alpha   90.00
_cell.angle_beta   90.00
_cell.angle_gamma   90.00
#
_symmetry.space_group_name_H-M   'P 1'
#
loop_
_entity.id
_entity.type
_entity.pdbx_description
1 polymer ?
#
loop_
_entity_poly.entity_id
_entity_poly.type
_entity_poly.pdbx_seq_one_letter_code
_entity_poly.pdbx_strand_id
1 'polypeptide(L)'
;MIKHFLLSVFIIVALFTSCENLQTRKKIKADLSDIKFEDKNITYDSIITLIPQYNEIISVLKDIKIKFSSEILLNHKSAEIYLNTKEVSFASGMFMADLAYVRYFERVKLCTEYLESLKILSEKLAISDKNFENLIVKVESNIQDNEELFLIVDSLLAEANNFFTKSEQHSLSCLALSGFWLELSYLGLSSTNDNLDKNLDFFHSHFEILGKINELYSCLEDETFINPLKQSFLELATKGLENPDLLEDIIRLRNDYIK
;
A
#
# COMPACT_ATOMS: atom_id res chain seq x y z
N MET A 1 -6.98 -39.96 -32.22
CA MET A 1 -6.33 -38.68 -32.58
C MET A 1 -6.91 -37.49 -31.80
N ILE A 2 -8.12 -36.99 -32.07
CA ILE A 2 -8.63 -35.70 -31.54
C ILE A 2 -8.42 -35.48 -30.03
N LYS A 3 -8.71 -36.47 -29.17
CA LYS A 3 -8.48 -36.36 -27.71
C LYS A 3 -7.02 -36.09 -27.31
N HIS A 4 -6.03 -36.60 -28.04
CA HIS A 4 -4.61 -36.32 -27.75
C HIS A 4 -4.20 -34.92 -28.22
N PHE A 5 -4.76 -34.45 -29.35
CA PHE A 5 -4.49 -33.10 -29.87
C PHE A 5 -4.98 -32.01 -28.90
N LEU A 6 -6.19 -32.19 -28.34
CA LEU A 6 -6.72 -31.30 -27.29
C LEU A 6 -5.85 -31.32 -26.03
N LEU A 7 -5.35 -32.49 -25.63
CA LEU A 7 -4.48 -32.61 -24.45
C LEU A 7 -3.12 -31.92 -24.65
N SER A 8 -2.52 -32.02 -25.84
CA SER A 8 -1.26 -31.33 -26.15
C SER A 8 -1.42 -29.80 -26.21
N VAL A 9 -2.55 -29.29 -26.69
CA VAL A 9 -2.85 -27.84 -26.67
C VAL A 9 -2.97 -27.33 -25.24
N PHE A 10 -3.64 -28.07 -24.35
CA PHE A 10 -3.83 -27.66 -22.95
C PHE A 10 -2.50 -27.55 -22.18
N ILE A 11 -1.57 -28.48 -22.43
CA ILE A 11 -0.22 -28.47 -21.83
C ILE A 11 0.60 -27.27 -22.31
N ILE A 12 0.46 -26.86 -23.58
CA ILE A 12 1.19 -25.71 -24.14
C ILE A 12 0.70 -24.39 -23.51
N VAL A 13 -0.61 -24.21 -23.33
CA VAL A 13 -1.17 -23.01 -22.69
C VAL A 13 -0.70 -22.86 -21.24
N ALA A 14 -0.63 -23.97 -20.49
CA ALA A 14 -0.16 -23.97 -19.10
C ALA A 14 1.34 -23.63 -18.91
N LEU A 15 2.14 -23.59 -19.99
CA LEU A 15 3.55 -23.21 -19.93
C LEU A 15 3.80 -21.71 -20.11
N PHE A 16 2.85 -20.95 -20.67
CA PHE A 16 3.02 -19.51 -20.89
C PHE A 16 2.85 -18.68 -19.61
N THR A 17 1.83 -18.96 -18.81
CA THR A 17 1.54 -18.24 -17.54
C THR A 17 2.65 -18.38 -16.49
N SER A 18 3.43 -19.47 -16.56
CA SER A 18 4.62 -19.68 -15.71
C SER A 18 5.82 -18.80 -16.12
N CYS A 19 5.89 -18.40 -17.39
CA CYS A 19 7.03 -17.67 -17.94
C CYS A 19 7.00 -16.18 -17.58
N GLU A 20 5.82 -15.54 -17.63
CA GLU A 20 5.65 -14.12 -17.29
C GLU A 20 6.03 -13.84 -15.83
N ASN A 21 5.50 -14.63 -14.90
CA ASN A 21 5.86 -14.54 -13.47
C ASN A 21 7.36 -14.73 -13.21
N LEU A 22 8.06 -15.56 -13.97
CA LEU A 22 9.51 -15.72 -13.87
C LEU A 22 10.26 -14.45 -14.36
N GLN A 23 9.75 -13.74 -15.36
CA GLN A 23 10.34 -12.50 -15.85
C GLN A 23 10.09 -11.34 -14.87
N THR A 24 8.88 -11.19 -14.35
CA THR A 24 8.55 -10.15 -13.36
C THR A 24 9.35 -10.35 -12.06
N ARG A 25 9.46 -11.58 -11.53
CA ARG A 25 10.31 -11.87 -10.35
C ARG A 25 11.80 -11.60 -10.59
N LYS A 26 12.32 -11.79 -11.81
CA LYS A 26 13.69 -11.39 -12.17
C LYS A 26 13.88 -9.87 -12.18
N LYS A 27 12.91 -9.12 -12.71
CA LYS A 27 12.91 -7.66 -12.67
C LYS A 27 12.89 -7.16 -11.23
N ILE A 28 11.96 -7.63 -10.41
CA ILE A 28 11.87 -7.30 -8.98
C ILE A 28 13.21 -7.51 -8.27
N LYS A 29 13.88 -8.65 -8.49
CA LYS A 29 15.21 -8.91 -7.92
C LYS A 29 16.30 -7.96 -8.42
N ALA A 30 16.19 -7.38 -9.62
CA ALA A 30 17.11 -6.37 -10.14
C ALA A 30 16.79 -4.97 -9.59
N ASP A 31 15.52 -4.57 -9.62
CA ASP A 31 15.02 -3.28 -9.11
C ASP A 31 15.25 -3.08 -7.60
N LEU A 32 15.48 -4.17 -6.86
CA LEU A 32 15.81 -4.17 -5.42
C LEU A 32 17.28 -4.56 -5.13
N SER A 33 18.12 -4.76 -6.15
CA SER A 33 19.49 -5.30 -5.98
C SER A 33 20.50 -4.32 -5.34
N ASP A 34 20.13 -3.05 -5.25
CA ASP A 34 20.88 -1.97 -4.61
C ASP A 34 20.51 -1.78 -3.13
N ILE A 35 19.36 -2.31 -2.69
CA ILE A 35 18.91 -2.23 -1.31
C ILE A 35 19.76 -3.13 -0.42
N LYS A 36 20.43 -2.55 0.56
CA LYS A 36 21.12 -3.28 1.62
C LYS A 36 20.23 -3.36 2.86
N PHE A 37 20.46 -4.43 3.63
CA PHE A 37 19.89 -4.62 4.96
C PHE A 37 21.03 -4.55 5.99
N GLU A 38 20.93 -3.64 6.96
CA GLU A 38 21.81 -3.61 8.13
C GLU A 38 21.11 -4.25 9.34
N ASP A 39 21.62 -5.41 9.76
CA ASP A 39 21.21 -6.03 11.02
C ASP A 39 21.70 -5.18 12.21
N LYS A 40 20.74 -4.56 12.91
CA LYS A 40 20.96 -3.69 14.07
C LYS A 40 20.54 -4.37 15.39
N ASN A 41 20.60 -5.70 15.43
CA ASN A 41 20.01 -6.59 16.43
C ASN A 41 18.47 -6.66 16.39
N ILE A 42 17.84 -6.02 15.40
CA ILE A 42 16.42 -6.17 15.09
C ILE A 42 16.31 -7.35 14.13
N THR A 43 15.93 -8.53 14.64
CA THR A 43 15.77 -9.72 13.79
C THR A 43 14.68 -9.49 12.75
N TYR A 44 14.77 -10.16 11.60
CA TYR A 44 13.77 -10.06 10.54
C TYR A 44 12.35 -10.46 11.01
N ASP A 45 12.23 -11.38 11.98
CA ASP A 45 10.96 -11.67 12.65
C ASP A 45 10.44 -10.50 13.51
N SER A 46 11.35 -9.74 14.15
CA SER A 46 10.99 -8.52 14.89
C SER A 46 10.51 -7.40 13.96
N ILE A 47 11.10 -7.29 12.76
CA ILE A 47 10.64 -6.38 11.70
C ILE A 47 9.20 -6.72 11.29
N ILE A 48 8.86 -8.00 11.18
CA ILE A 48 7.50 -8.48 10.92
C ILE A 48 6.53 -8.07 12.04
N THR A 49 6.92 -8.18 13.31
CA THR A 49 6.04 -7.79 14.44
C THR A 49 5.88 -6.28 14.64
N LEU A 50 6.72 -5.45 13.98
CA LEU A 50 6.61 -3.99 13.99
C LEU A 50 5.67 -3.44 12.91
N ILE A 51 5.32 -4.22 11.89
CA ILE A 51 4.32 -3.83 10.87
C ILE A 51 2.92 -3.81 11.53
N PRO A 52 2.21 -2.67 11.58
CA PRO A 52 0.87 -2.61 12.15
C PRO A 52 -0.12 -3.50 11.40
N GLN A 53 -1.17 -3.95 12.07
CA GLN A 53 -2.25 -4.68 11.40
C GLN A 53 -3.21 -3.71 10.71
N TYR A 54 -3.80 -4.14 9.58
CA TYR A 54 -4.86 -3.37 8.89
C TYR A 54 -5.96 -2.89 9.85
N ASN A 55 -6.34 -3.70 10.83
CA ASN A 55 -7.35 -3.32 11.83
C ASN A 55 -6.91 -2.15 12.73
N GLU A 56 -5.63 -2.05 13.08
CA GLU A 56 -5.05 -0.95 13.88
C GLU A 56 -5.05 0.35 13.05
N ILE A 57 -4.62 0.22 11.79
CA ILE A 57 -4.61 1.28 10.78
C ILE A 57 -6.05 1.80 10.49
N ILE A 58 -7.06 0.92 10.52
CA ILE A 58 -8.46 1.28 10.31
C ILE A 58 -9.18 1.76 11.58
N SER A 59 -8.76 1.34 12.79
CA SER A 59 -9.31 1.96 14.02
C SER A 59 -9.05 3.45 14.04
N VAL A 60 -7.85 3.86 13.62
CA VAL A 60 -7.45 5.25 13.45
C VAL A 60 -8.45 5.99 12.53
N LEU A 61 -8.81 5.45 11.36
CA LEU A 61 -9.83 6.06 10.47
C LEU A 61 -11.24 6.22 11.06
N LYS A 62 -11.64 5.42 12.06
CA LYS A 62 -13.05 5.32 12.48
C LYS A 62 -13.54 6.49 13.33
N ASP A 63 -12.66 7.13 14.08
CA ASP A 63 -13.04 8.13 15.09
C ASP A 63 -13.17 9.56 14.55
N ILE A 64 -12.75 9.79 13.30
CA ILE A 64 -12.64 11.12 12.68
C ILE A 64 -14.00 11.60 12.12
N LYS A 65 -14.46 12.79 12.53
CA LYS A 65 -15.77 13.37 12.09
C LYS A 65 -15.68 14.15 10.77
N ILE A 66 -15.05 13.54 9.77
CA ILE A 66 -14.77 14.14 8.46
C ILE A 66 -15.91 13.97 7.45
N LYS A 67 -15.83 14.75 6.37
CA LYS A 67 -16.69 14.60 5.19
C LYS A 67 -15.87 14.05 4.03
N PHE A 68 -16.50 13.19 3.23
CA PHE A 68 -15.93 12.73 1.96
C PHE A 68 -15.61 13.91 1.02
N SER A 69 -14.38 13.94 0.51
CA SER A 69 -14.03 14.70 -0.71
C SER A 69 -13.38 13.76 -1.73
N SER A 70 -13.74 13.94 -3.01
CA SER A 70 -13.07 13.29 -4.13
C SER A 70 -11.91 14.10 -4.72
N GLU A 71 -11.71 15.34 -4.26
CA GLU A 71 -10.69 16.26 -4.78
C GLU A 71 -9.32 16.03 -4.14
N ILE A 72 -9.30 15.37 -2.98
CA ILE A 72 -8.08 14.98 -2.24
C ILE A 72 -7.63 13.54 -2.55
N LEU A 73 -8.28 12.86 -3.49
CA LEU A 73 -7.92 11.49 -3.89
C LEU A 73 -6.78 11.48 -4.92
N LEU A 74 -6.07 10.35 -5.04
CA LEU A 74 -5.17 10.11 -6.17
C LEU A 74 -5.96 9.98 -7.48
N ASN A 75 -5.27 10.19 -8.60
CA ASN A 75 -5.80 9.76 -9.89
C ASN A 75 -5.68 8.23 -9.98
N HIS A 76 -6.78 7.50 -9.79
CA HIS A 76 -6.79 6.03 -9.85
C HIS A 76 -6.09 5.46 -11.13
N LYS A 77 -6.09 6.20 -12.24
CA LYS A 77 -5.46 5.77 -13.50
C LYS A 77 -3.92 5.84 -13.49
N SER A 78 -3.28 6.51 -12.54
CA SER A 78 -1.81 6.62 -12.53
C SER A 78 -1.10 5.37 -12.02
N ALA A 79 -1.83 4.37 -11.49
CA ALA A 79 -1.32 3.03 -11.23
C ALA A 79 -0.58 2.40 -12.42
N GLU A 80 -0.95 2.77 -13.66
CA GLU A 80 -0.25 2.34 -14.88
C GLU A 80 1.15 2.96 -15.04
N ILE A 81 1.36 4.18 -14.53
CA ILE A 81 2.57 5.00 -14.72
C ILE A 81 3.70 4.58 -13.76
N TYR A 82 3.38 3.93 -12.64
CA TYR A 82 4.37 3.34 -11.75
C TYR A 82 5.03 2.12 -12.39
N LEU A 83 6.37 2.13 -12.47
CA LEU A 83 7.13 1.14 -13.23
C LEU A 83 8.31 0.54 -12.49
N ASN A 84 9.06 1.26 -11.66
CA ASN A 84 10.11 0.64 -10.85
C ASN A 84 9.49 -0.01 -9.59
N THR A 85 10.00 -1.17 -9.19
CA THR A 85 9.43 -2.00 -8.12
C THR A 85 9.33 -1.25 -6.77
N LYS A 86 10.27 -0.36 -6.44
CA LYS A 86 10.23 0.45 -5.21
C LYS A 86 9.05 1.42 -5.25
N GLU A 87 8.89 2.13 -6.37
CA GLU A 87 7.78 3.06 -6.60
C GLU A 87 6.42 2.34 -6.57
N VAL A 88 6.32 1.18 -7.24
CA VAL A 88 5.09 0.38 -7.32
C VAL A 88 4.67 -0.07 -5.92
N SER A 89 5.61 -0.51 -5.08
CA SER A 89 5.33 -0.93 -3.69
C SER A 89 4.86 0.23 -2.82
N PHE A 90 5.50 1.40 -2.95
CA PHE A 90 5.07 2.61 -2.25
C PHE A 90 3.67 3.07 -2.72
N ALA A 91 3.43 3.12 -4.03
CA ALA A 91 2.14 3.45 -4.61
C ALA A 91 1.04 2.46 -4.20
N SER A 92 1.31 1.15 -4.10
CA SER A 92 0.36 0.16 -3.58
C SER A 92 -0.16 0.57 -2.20
N GLY A 93 0.73 1.07 -1.33
CA GLY A 93 0.35 1.63 -0.04
C GLY A 93 -0.61 2.81 -0.14
N MET A 94 -0.25 3.82 -0.95
CA MET A 94 -1.07 5.03 -1.11
C MET A 94 -2.47 4.69 -1.69
N PHE A 95 -2.52 3.84 -2.71
CA PHE A 95 -3.78 3.38 -3.32
C PHE A 95 -4.61 2.50 -2.39
N MET A 96 -4.00 1.78 -1.44
CA MET A 96 -4.72 1.07 -0.38
C MET A 96 -5.32 2.04 0.66
N ALA A 97 -4.67 3.15 0.96
CA ALA A 97 -5.21 4.17 1.87
C ALA A 97 -6.40 4.92 1.24
N ASP A 98 -6.28 5.28 -0.04
CA ASP A 98 -7.41 5.81 -0.82
C ASP A 98 -8.56 4.80 -0.88
N LEU A 99 -8.28 3.50 -1.15
CA LEU A 99 -9.31 2.46 -1.13
C LEU A 99 -10.01 2.39 0.23
N ALA A 100 -9.26 2.44 1.33
CA ALA A 100 -9.81 2.47 2.69
C ALA A 100 -10.70 3.71 2.96
N TYR A 101 -10.30 4.89 2.47
CA TYR A 101 -11.08 6.13 2.59
C TYR A 101 -12.39 6.06 1.79
N VAL A 102 -12.34 5.64 0.52
CA VAL A 102 -13.55 5.52 -0.32
C VAL A 102 -14.47 4.38 0.17
N ARG A 103 -13.89 3.31 0.76
CA ARG A 103 -14.59 2.22 1.47
C ARG A 103 -15.29 2.70 2.73
N TYR A 104 -14.64 3.52 3.55
CA TYR A 104 -15.22 4.12 4.77
C TYR A 104 -16.42 5.01 4.43
N PHE A 105 -16.31 5.79 3.34
CA PHE A 105 -17.41 6.62 2.82
C PHE A 105 -18.35 5.88 1.85
N GLU A 106 -18.31 4.55 1.79
CA GLU A 106 -19.26 3.71 1.03
C GLU A 106 -19.36 4.07 -0.47
N ARG A 107 -18.28 4.56 -1.07
CA ARG A 107 -18.26 5.06 -2.46
C ARG A 107 -18.00 3.95 -3.47
N VAL A 108 -18.92 2.99 -3.56
CA VAL A 108 -18.92 1.80 -4.44
C VAL A 108 -18.15 1.97 -5.76
N LYS A 109 -18.50 2.97 -6.57
CA LYS A 109 -17.83 3.23 -7.87
C LYS A 109 -16.33 3.49 -7.74
N LEU A 110 -15.93 4.31 -6.76
CA LEU A 110 -14.52 4.57 -6.48
C LEU A 110 -13.85 3.32 -5.91
N CYS A 111 -14.51 2.55 -5.04
CA CYS A 111 -13.97 1.27 -4.58
C CYS A 111 -13.57 0.38 -5.77
N THR A 112 -14.44 0.22 -6.77
CA THR A 112 -14.12 -0.52 -8.01
C THR A 112 -12.92 0.09 -8.75
N GLU A 113 -12.92 1.41 -8.97
CA GLU A 113 -11.85 2.14 -9.68
C GLU A 113 -10.47 2.02 -8.99
N TYR A 114 -10.41 1.91 -7.65
CA TYR A 114 -9.20 1.65 -6.89
C TYR A 114 -8.81 0.16 -6.84
N LEU A 115 -9.77 -0.76 -6.89
CA LEU A 115 -9.50 -2.20 -6.95
C LEU A 115 -8.88 -2.60 -8.30
N GLU A 116 -9.33 -1.99 -9.41
CA GLU A 116 -8.67 -2.07 -10.72
C GLU A 116 -7.20 -1.59 -10.64
N SER A 117 -6.98 -0.48 -9.94
CA SER A 117 -5.64 0.12 -9.74
C SER A 117 -4.71 -0.79 -8.94
N LEU A 118 -5.20 -1.37 -7.84
CA LEU A 118 -4.43 -2.28 -6.99
C LEU A 118 -4.16 -3.62 -7.67
N LYS A 119 -5.07 -4.10 -8.53
CA LYS A 119 -4.82 -5.27 -9.40
C LYS A 119 -3.59 -5.05 -10.28
N ILE A 120 -3.54 -3.94 -11.02
CA ILE A 120 -2.39 -3.54 -11.86
C ILE A 120 -1.09 -3.48 -11.06
N LEU A 121 -1.10 -2.88 -9.86
CA LEU A 121 0.09 -2.78 -9.02
C LEU A 121 0.51 -4.15 -8.45
N SER A 122 -0.43 -5.03 -8.10
CA SER A 122 -0.15 -6.38 -7.61
C SER A 122 0.48 -7.30 -8.66
N GLU A 123 0.03 -7.20 -9.92
CA GLU A 123 0.61 -7.89 -11.07
C GLU A 123 2.06 -7.43 -11.32
N LYS A 124 2.32 -6.11 -11.21
CA LYS A 124 3.67 -5.52 -11.30
C LYS A 124 4.62 -5.97 -10.18
N LEU A 125 4.08 -6.30 -9.00
CA LEU A 125 4.81 -6.89 -7.87
C LEU A 125 4.86 -8.43 -7.90
N ALA A 126 4.31 -9.07 -8.94
CA ALA A 126 4.18 -10.53 -9.06
C ALA A 126 3.52 -11.20 -7.83
N ILE A 127 2.58 -10.51 -7.17
CA ILE A 127 1.82 -11.04 -6.03
C ILE A 127 1.00 -12.21 -6.53
N SER A 128 1.48 -13.41 -6.20
CA SER A 128 0.91 -14.70 -6.61
C SER A 128 0.46 -15.46 -5.37
N ASP A 129 -0.26 -14.72 -4.50
CA ASP A 129 -0.96 -15.27 -3.36
C ASP A 129 -2.40 -15.64 -3.76
N LYS A 130 -2.76 -16.89 -3.53
CA LYS A 130 -4.03 -17.45 -3.97
C LYS A 130 -5.25 -16.88 -3.21
N ASN A 131 -5.08 -16.41 -1.98
CA ASN A 131 -6.18 -15.77 -1.24
C ASN A 131 -6.45 -14.38 -1.82
N PHE A 132 -5.39 -13.62 -2.10
CA PHE A 132 -5.48 -12.31 -2.75
C PHE A 132 -6.09 -12.41 -4.16
N GLU A 133 -5.63 -13.35 -5.00
CA GLU A 133 -6.23 -13.65 -6.30
C GLU A 133 -7.74 -13.98 -6.20
N ASN A 134 -8.13 -14.85 -5.25
CA ASN A 134 -9.53 -15.21 -5.01
C ASN A 134 -10.38 -14.01 -4.54
N LEU A 135 -9.79 -13.08 -3.77
CA LEU A 135 -10.48 -11.89 -3.28
C LEU A 135 -10.74 -10.89 -4.42
N ILE A 136 -9.80 -10.73 -5.37
CA ILE A 136 -10.05 -9.94 -6.59
C ILE A 136 -11.20 -10.53 -7.42
N VAL A 137 -11.23 -11.86 -7.62
CA VAL A 137 -12.35 -12.52 -8.34
C VAL A 137 -13.69 -12.36 -7.60
N LYS A 138 -13.67 -12.30 -6.26
CA LYS A 138 -14.85 -11.97 -5.46
C LYS A 138 -15.32 -10.53 -5.66
N VAL A 139 -14.41 -9.55 -5.73
CA VAL A 139 -14.76 -8.15 -6.06
C VAL A 139 -15.51 -8.11 -7.38
N GLU A 140 -14.93 -8.68 -8.45
CA GLU A 140 -15.48 -8.67 -9.80
C GLU A 140 -16.88 -9.30 -9.90
N SER A 141 -17.16 -10.31 -9.07
CA SER A 141 -18.44 -11.02 -9.04
C SER A 141 -19.52 -10.41 -8.12
N ASN A 142 -19.16 -9.48 -7.22
CA ASN A 142 -20.07 -8.87 -6.25
C ASN A 142 -20.22 -7.34 -6.38
N ILE A 143 -19.79 -6.73 -7.50
CA ILE A 143 -19.92 -5.27 -7.77
C ILE A 143 -21.36 -4.74 -7.60
N GLN A 144 -22.38 -5.59 -7.71
CA GLN A 144 -23.79 -5.21 -7.56
C GLN A 144 -24.35 -5.36 -6.13
N ASP A 145 -23.59 -5.96 -5.21
CA ASP A 145 -23.94 -6.07 -3.78
C ASP A 145 -22.97 -5.22 -2.97
N ASN A 146 -23.44 -4.06 -2.52
CA ASN A 146 -22.60 -3.09 -1.83
C ASN A 146 -22.08 -3.64 -0.48
N GLU A 147 -22.87 -4.46 0.23
CA GLU A 147 -22.51 -4.95 1.56
C GLU A 147 -21.45 -6.06 1.46
N GLU A 148 -21.65 -7.03 0.55
CA GLU A 148 -20.64 -8.08 0.30
C GLU A 148 -19.37 -7.49 -0.34
N LEU A 149 -19.47 -6.55 -1.28
CA LEU A 149 -18.31 -5.83 -1.84
C LEU A 149 -17.47 -5.17 -0.74
N PHE A 150 -18.12 -4.52 0.24
CA PHE A 150 -17.43 -3.88 1.36
C PHE A 150 -16.73 -4.86 2.28
N LEU A 151 -17.33 -6.03 2.57
CA LEU A 151 -16.68 -7.13 3.31
C LEU A 151 -15.49 -7.74 2.54
N ILE A 152 -15.59 -7.85 1.21
CA ILE A 152 -14.50 -8.33 0.36
C ILE A 152 -13.35 -7.30 0.34
N VAL A 153 -13.64 -5.99 0.27
CA VAL A 153 -12.60 -4.93 0.33
C VAL A 153 -11.85 -4.96 1.65
N ASP A 154 -12.55 -5.07 2.78
CA ASP A 154 -11.89 -5.20 4.09
C ASP A 154 -11.03 -6.48 4.18
N SER A 155 -11.50 -7.57 3.59
CA SER A 155 -10.75 -8.83 3.50
C SER A 155 -9.50 -8.71 2.60
N LEU A 156 -9.60 -7.98 1.49
CA LEU A 156 -8.50 -7.76 0.53
C LEU A 156 -7.43 -6.84 1.12
N LEU A 157 -7.82 -5.78 1.83
CA LEU A 157 -6.88 -4.90 2.52
C LEU A 157 -6.20 -5.61 3.70
N ALA A 158 -6.92 -6.47 4.43
CA ALA A 158 -6.34 -7.33 5.45
C ALA A 158 -5.35 -8.36 4.87
N GLU A 159 -5.66 -8.98 3.73
CA GLU A 159 -4.74 -9.96 3.12
C GLU A 159 -3.56 -9.31 2.38
N ALA A 160 -3.73 -8.09 1.84
CA ALA A 160 -2.61 -7.27 1.38
C ALA A 160 -1.65 -6.92 2.53
N ASN A 161 -2.18 -6.54 3.70
CA ASN A 161 -1.37 -6.35 4.90
C ASN A 161 -0.65 -7.64 5.29
N ASN A 162 -1.36 -8.77 5.33
CA ASN A 162 -0.76 -10.08 5.59
C ASN A 162 0.34 -10.46 4.59
N PHE A 163 0.19 -10.10 3.31
CA PHE A 163 1.22 -10.31 2.29
C PHE A 163 2.47 -9.49 2.61
N PHE A 164 2.34 -8.19 2.92
CA PHE A 164 3.48 -7.37 3.33
C PHE A 164 4.09 -7.87 4.66
N THR A 165 3.29 -8.33 5.62
CA THR A 165 3.76 -8.93 6.89
C THR A 165 4.45 -10.30 6.69
N LYS A 166 4.29 -11.00 5.56
CA LYS A 166 4.84 -12.36 5.32
C LYS A 166 5.84 -12.45 4.15
N SER A 167 5.92 -11.42 3.30
CA SER A 167 6.76 -11.40 2.10
C SER A 167 8.24 -11.36 2.48
N GLU A 168 9.03 -12.30 1.94
CA GLU A 168 10.51 -12.41 2.08
C GLU A 168 11.29 -11.14 1.65
N GLN A 169 10.60 -10.11 1.19
CA GLN A 169 11.14 -8.86 0.69
C GLN A 169 10.72 -7.71 1.62
N HIS A 170 11.26 -7.71 2.85
CA HIS A 170 10.95 -6.77 3.93
C HIS A 170 10.98 -5.27 3.51
N SER A 171 11.78 -4.91 2.50
CA SER A 171 11.84 -3.56 1.93
C SER A 171 10.56 -3.14 1.19
N LEU A 172 9.91 -4.07 0.47
CA LEU A 172 8.61 -3.81 -0.18
C LEU A 172 7.53 -3.51 0.85
N SER A 173 7.52 -4.27 1.94
CA SER A 173 6.59 -4.12 3.06
C SER A 173 6.77 -2.78 3.77
N CYS A 174 8.02 -2.36 4.01
CA CYS A 174 8.33 -1.04 4.55
C CYS A 174 7.86 0.08 3.60
N LEU A 175 8.10 -0.05 2.28
CA LEU A 175 7.66 0.91 1.27
C LEU A 175 6.13 1.02 1.18
N ALA A 176 5.41 -0.11 1.22
CA ALA A 176 3.95 -0.12 1.17
C ALA A 176 3.32 0.49 2.43
N LEU A 177 3.81 0.12 3.62
CA LEU A 177 3.38 0.75 4.88
C LEU A 177 3.64 2.26 4.87
N SER A 178 4.76 2.69 4.29
CA SER A 178 5.17 4.09 4.18
C SER A 178 4.27 4.91 3.26
N GLY A 179 3.94 4.39 2.07
CA GLY A 179 3.02 5.04 1.16
C GLY A 179 1.60 5.09 1.73
N PHE A 180 1.16 4.02 2.39
CA PHE A 180 -0.13 3.98 3.08
C PHE A 180 -0.18 5.05 4.18
N TRP A 181 0.85 5.12 5.02
CA TRP A 181 0.91 6.09 6.12
C TRP A 181 0.87 7.54 5.61
N LEU A 182 1.67 7.85 4.57
CA LEU A 182 1.73 9.21 4.01
C LEU A 182 0.39 9.64 3.43
N GLU A 183 -0.22 8.79 2.60
CA GLU A 183 -1.50 9.10 1.98
C GLU A 183 -2.62 9.21 3.04
N LEU A 184 -2.66 8.31 4.03
CA LEU A 184 -3.64 8.40 5.10
C LEU A 184 -3.44 9.65 5.99
N SER A 185 -2.18 10.09 6.19
CA SER A 185 -1.88 11.36 6.87
C SER A 185 -2.48 12.54 6.12
N TYR A 186 -2.25 12.58 4.81
CA TYR A 186 -2.73 13.63 3.92
C TYR A 186 -4.26 13.66 3.83
N LEU A 187 -4.91 12.51 3.63
CA LEU A 187 -6.37 12.37 3.60
C LEU A 187 -7.01 12.80 4.93
N GLY A 188 -6.39 12.41 6.05
CA GLY A 188 -6.81 12.82 7.40
C GLY A 188 -6.75 14.33 7.57
N LEU A 189 -5.55 14.92 7.49
CA LEU A 189 -5.35 16.38 7.65
C LEU A 189 -6.24 17.18 6.71
N SER A 190 -6.20 16.89 5.41
CA SER A 190 -6.94 17.64 4.37
C SER A 190 -8.47 17.55 4.50
N SER A 191 -8.99 16.53 5.20
CA SER A 191 -10.42 16.42 5.48
C SER A 191 -10.88 17.20 6.73
N THR A 192 -9.95 17.62 7.61
CA THR A 192 -10.32 18.15 8.96
C THR A 192 -10.66 19.64 9.02
N ASN A 193 -10.33 20.45 7.99
CA ASN A 193 -10.59 21.89 7.93
C ASN A 193 -10.29 22.61 9.27
N ASP A 194 -9.00 22.74 9.59
CA ASP A 194 -8.47 23.51 10.72
C ASP A 194 -8.95 23.03 12.12
N ASN A 195 -9.28 21.75 12.27
CA ASN A 195 -9.72 21.16 13.54
C ASN A 195 -8.85 19.96 13.96
N LEU A 196 -7.52 20.15 14.04
CA LEU A 196 -6.61 19.15 14.62
C LEU A 196 -7.04 18.75 16.04
N ASP A 197 -7.33 19.74 16.90
CA ASP A 197 -7.74 19.56 18.30
C ASP A 197 -8.86 18.53 18.53
N LYS A 198 -9.75 18.35 17.55
CA LYS A 198 -10.90 17.42 17.64
C LYS A 198 -10.59 15.99 17.24
N ASN A 199 -9.40 15.76 16.71
CA ASN A 199 -8.93 14.48 16.19
C ASN A 199 -7.48 14.21 16.68
N LEU A 200 -7.06 14.82 17.80
CA LEU A 200 -5.68 14.74 18.29
C LEU A 200 -5.23 13.29 18.55
N ASP A 201 -6.13 12.44 19.05
CA ASP A 201 -5.89 11.01 19.28
C ASP A 201 -5.55 10.25 17.98
N PHE A 202 -6.27 10.54 16.87
CA PHE A 202 -5.97 10.02 15.53
C PHE A 202 -4.52 10.35 15.16
N PHE A 203 -4.14 11.62 15.27
CA PHE A 203 -2.81 12.06 14.87
C PHE A 203 -1.71 11.56 15.80
N HIS A 204 -1.95 11.39 17.10
CA HIS A 204 -0.99 10.78 18.03
C HIS A 204 -0.65 9.35 17.61
N SER A 205 -1.65 8.48 17.43
CA SER A 205 -1.42 7.12 16.94
C SER A 205 -0.79 7.10 15.54
N HIS A 206 -1.09 8.09 14.69
CA HIS A 206 -0.46 8.24 13.38
C HIS A 206 1.05 8.55 13.49
N PHE A 207 1.47 9.40 14.44
CA PHE A 207 2.89 9.66 14.71
C PHE A 207 3.61 8.48 15.38
N GLU A 208 2.92 7.64 16.16
CA GLU A 208 3.48 6.37 16.65
C GLU A 208 3.80 5.40 15.48
N ILE A 209 2.94 5.35 14.46
CA ILE A 209 3.19 4.58 13.23
C ILE A 209 4.40 5.15 12.46
N LEU A 210 4.54 6.48 12.37
CA LEU A 210 5.73 7.12 11.78
C LEU A 210 7.02 6.75 12.53
N GLY A 211 6.96 6.64 13.87
CA GLY A 211 8.07 6.14 14.68
C GLY A 211 8.51 4.74 14.26
N LYS A 212 7.56 3.79 14.19
CA LYS A 212 7.81 2.41 13.71
C LYS A 212 8.37 2.39 12.29
N ILE A 213 7.86 3.22 11.39
CA ILE A 213 8.36 3.33 10.01
C ILE A 213 9.81 3.82 9.96
N ASN A 214 10.18 4.80 10.79
CA ASN A 214 11.57 5.26 10.91
C ASN A 214 12.50 4.19 11.51
N GLU A 215 12.02 3.37 12.44
CA GLU A 215 12.75 2.19 12.93
C GLU A 215 12.96 1.15 11.83
N LEU A 216 11.93 0.82 11.05
CA LEU A 216 12.02 -0.09 9.90
C LEU A 216 13.03 0.42 8.85
N TYR A 217 12.96 1.72 8.51
CA TYR A 217 13.93 2.34 7.61
C TYR A 217 15.34 2.44 8.19
N SER A 218 15.54 2.36 9.50
CA SER A 218 16.88 2.35 10.11
C SER A 218 17.71 1.14 9.65
N CYS A 219 17.06 0.01 9.36
CA CYS A 219 17.67 -1.22 8.85
C CYS A 219 17.81 -1.29 7.32
N LEU A 220 17.32 -0.30 6.58
CA LEU A 220 17.35 -0.26 5.11
C LEU A 220 18.26 0.86 4.58
N GLU A 221 19.06 0.54 3.56
CA GLU A 221 19.86 1.51 2.82
C GLU A 221 19.66 1.36 1.30
N ASP A 222 19.36 2.47 0.64
CA ASP A 222 19.43 2.66 -0.81
C ASP A 222 19.51 4.18 -1.07
N GLU A 223 20.45 4.62 -1.91
CA GLU A 223 20.69 6.05 -2.18
C GLU A 223 19.57 6.69 -3.02
N THR A 224 18.77 5.91 -3.74
CA THR A 224 17.84 6.39 -4.77
C THR A 224 16.44 6.70 -4.27
N PHE A 225 15.70 5.72 -3.73
CA PHE A 225 14.30 5.90 -3.32
C PHE A 225 14.16 5.90 -1.80
N ILE A 226 14.85 4.98 -1.11
CA ILE A 226 14.70 4.79 0.34
C ILE A 226 15.31 5.95 1.13
N ASN A 227 16.54 6.38 0.84
CA ASN A 227 17.17 7.42 1.66
C ASN A 227 16.45 8.78 1.62
N PRO A 228 16.01 9.35 0.47
CA PRO A 228 15.25 10.60 0.45
C PRO A 228 13.94 10.53 1.25
N LEU A 229 13.19 9.43 1.12
CA LEU A 229 11.96 9.18 1.86
C LEU A 229 12.22 9.10 3.38
N LYS A 230 13.26 8.34 3.77
CA LYS A 230 13.74 8.20 5.15
C LYS A 230 14.15 9.53 5.77
N GLN A 231 14.88 10.39 5.05
CA GLN A 231 15.21 11.74 5.57
C GLN A 231 13.94 12.58 5.79
N SER A 232 12.99 12.52 4.86
CA SER A 232 11.74 13.28 4.93
C SER A 232 10.84 12.82 6.09
N PHE A 233 10.78 11.51 6.35
CA PHE A 233 10.07 10.94 7.50
C PHE A 233 10.77 11.20 8.85
N LEU A 234 12.10 11.30 8.86
CA LEU A 234 12.85 11.76 10.04
C LEU A 234 12.62 13.26 10.30
N GLU A 235 12.54 14.09 9.26
CA GLU A 235 12.19 15.52 9.38
C GLU A 235 10.77 15.69 9.97
N LEU A 236 9.77 15.01 9.40
CA LEU A 236 8.39 15.02 9.90
C LEU A 236 8.31 14.56 11.37
N ALA A 237 8.96 13.46 11.73
CA ALA A 237 9.00 12.97 13.11
C ALA A 237 9.72 13.94 14.07
N THR A 238 10.72 14.67 13.59
CA THR A 238 11.46 15.68 14.38
C THR A 238 10.66 16.96 14.59
N LYS A 239 9.87 17.39 13.60
CA LYS A 239 8.94 18.52 13.73
C LYS A 239 7.74 18.18 14.61
N GLY A 240 7.29 16.93 14.58
CA GLY A 240 6.23 16.40 15.44
C GLY A 240 4.82 16.87 15.08
N LEU A 241 3.85 16.50 15.92
CA LEU A 241 2.43 16.79 15.70
C LEU A 241 2.08 18.28 15.91
N GLU A 242 2.78 18.98 16.79
CA GLU A 242 2.56 20.41 17.06
C GLU A 242 3.13 21.34 15.96
N ASN A 243 3.67 20.77 14.88
CA ASN A 243 4.16 21.50 13.72
C ASN A 243 3.02 22.26 13.01
N PRO A 244 3.04 23.61 12.96
CA PRO A 244 2.01 24.38 12.26
C PRO A 244 1.99 24.09 10.75
N ASP A 245 3.14 23.72 10.18
CA ASP A 245 3.33 23.50 8.74
C ASP A 245 3.09 22.02 8.35
N LEU A 246 2.55 21.19 9.27
CA LEU A 246 2.45 19.73 9.11
C LEU A 246 1.72 19.30 7.83
N LEU A 247 0.61 19.96 7.48
CA LEU A 247 -0.12 19.69 6.24
C LEU A 247 0.69 20.11 5.00
N GLU A 248 1.42 21.22 5.05
CA GLU A 248 2.25 21.67 3.93
C GLU A 248 3.49 20.78 3.72
N ASP A 249 4.12 20.31 4.80
CA ASP A 249 5.21 19.32 4.75
C ASP A 249 4.73 17.98 4.17
N ILE A 250 3.56 17.50 4.58
CA ILE A 250 2.95 16.26 4.05
C ILE A 250 2.50 16.41 2.60
N ILE A 251 1.93 17.56 2.21
CA ILE A 251 1.60 17.86 0.81
C ILE A 251 2.87 17.89 -0.04
N ARG A 252 3.94 18.55 0.42
CA ARG A 252 5.23 18.58 -0.29
C ARG A 252 5.75 17.16 -0.51
N LEU A 253 5.86 16.37 0.56
CA LEU A 253 6.37 15.01 0.49
C LEU A 253 5.50 14.09 -0.38
N ARG A 254 4.16 14.21 -0.31
CA ARG A 254 3.26 13.46 -1.20
C ARG A 254 3.50 13.82 -2.67
N ASN A 255 3.66 15.10 -2.97
CA ASN A 255 3.85 15.58 -4.33
C ASN A 255 5.16 15.08 -4.98
N ASP A 256 6.17 14.70 -4.20
CA ASP A 256 7.41 14.11 -4.70
C ASP A 256 7.25 12.65 -5.19
N TYR A 257 6.15 11.95 -4.83
CA TYR A 257 5.93 10.53 -5.12
C TYR A 257 4.64 10.20 -5.92
N ILE A 258 3.73 11.16 -6.12
CA ILE A 258 2.57 11.00 -7.02
C ILE A 258 2.95 11.08 -8.51
N LYS A 259 2.15 10.45 -9.37
CA LYS A 259 2.29 10.43 -10.84
C LYS A 259 0.93 10.57 -11.52
#